data_AF-A0A3N5U904-F1
#
_entry.id   AF-A0A3N5U904-F1
#
_cell.length_a   1.000
_cell.length_b   1.000
_cell.length_c   1.000
_cell.angle_alpha   90.00
_cell.angle_beta   90.00
_cell.angle_gamma   90.00
#
_symmetry.space_group_name_H-M   'P 1'
#
loop_
_entity.id
_entity.type
_entity.pdbx_description
1 polymer ?
#
loop_
_entity_poly.entity_id
_entity_poly.type
_entity_poly.pdbx_seq_one_letter_code
_entity_poly.pdbx_strand_id
1 'polypeptide(L)'
;MPETHNDVIREKHLPRVGDTVRSKKYGTLWRVIEKKEVWLNTSDDPGTGDCRAIPAIYLCYWRLQEGKQPGFGKMLGYAYSLHDNTFETNWELLN
;
A
#
# COMPACT_ATOMS: atom_id res chain seq x y z
N MET A 1 -20.12 4.69 11.89
CA MET A 1 -19.38 5.86 11.38
C MET A 1 -18.89 5.52 9.98
N PRO A 2 -18.78 6.50 9.06
CA PRO A 2 -18.12 6.25 7.79
C PRO A 2 -16.65 5.87 8.04
N GLU A 3 -16.13 4.95 7.23
CA GLU A 3 -14.72 4.55 7.27
C GLU A 3 -13.82 5.75 6.96
N THR A 4 -12.64 5.82 7.59
CA THR A 4 -11.67 6.90 7.39
C THR A 4 -10.28 6.38 7.02
N HIS A 5 -9.42 7.24 6.47
CA HIS A 5 -8.00 6.94 6.25
C HIS A 5 -7.27 6.54 7.54
N ASN A 6 -7.63 7.12 8.67
CA ASN A 6 -7.07 6.77 9.97
C ASN A 6 -7.40 5.33 10.37
N ASP A 7 -8.60 4.84 10.05
CA ASP A 7 -8.95 3.45 10.28
C ASP A 7 -8.07 2.53 9.43
N VAL A 8 -7.85 2.86 8.15
CA VAL A 8 -6.94 2.09 7.28
C VAL A 8 -5.52 2.06 7.85
N ILE A 9 -4.98 3.21 8.28
CA ILE A 9 -3.62 3.29 8.84
C ILE A 9 -3.49 2.41 10.09
N ARG A 10 -4.49 2.44 10.97
CA ARG A 10 -4.52 1.65 12.21
C ARG A 10 -4.62 0.16 11.93
N GLU A 11 -5.59 -0.26 11.12
CA GLU A 11 -5.92 -1.68 10.92
C GLU A 11 -4.95 -2.40 9.97
N LYS A 12 -4.27 -1.69 9.06
CA LYS A 12 -3.41 -2.33 8.04
C LYS A 12 -1.94 -2.42 8.40
N HIS A 13 -1.52 -1.86 9.54
CA HIS A 13 -0.14 -1.88 10.04
C HIS A 13 0.88 -1.45 8.97
N LEU A 14 0.58 -0.36 8.26
CA LEU A 14 1.35 0.08 7.10
C LEU A 14 2.72 0.68 7.52
N PRO A 15 3.80 0.38 6.79
CA PRO A 15 5.13 0.95 7.05
C PRO A 15 5.17 2.47 6.82
N ARG A 16 6.29 3.07 7.21
CA ARG A 16 6.61 4.49 6.97
C ARG A 16 7.41 4.65 5.68
N VAL A 17 7.43 5.87 5.15
CA VAL A 17 8.35 6.21 4.05
C VAL A 17 9.78 6.10 4.55
N GLY A 18 10.65 5.49 3.74
CA GLY A 18 12.05 5.20 4.08
C GLY A 18 12.27 3.75 4.55
N ASP A 19 11.25 3.09 5.09
CA ASP A 19 11.37 1.73 5.60
C ASP A 19 11.74 0.74 4.50
N THR A 20 12.54 -0.28 4.87
CA THR A 20 12.89 -1.39 4.00
C THR A 20 12.04 -2.61 4.35
N VAL A 21 11.45 -3.21 3.32
CA VAL A 21 10.51 -4.33 3.44
C VAL A 21 10.91 -5.46 2.51
N ARG A 22 10.59 -6.69 2.91
CA ARG A 22 10.81 -7.90 2.11
C ARG A 22 9.49 -8.46 1.63
N SER A 23 9.38 -8.75 0.34
CA SER A 23 8.26 -9.51 -0.19
C SER A 23 8.33 -10.94 0.33
N LYS A 24 7.31 -11.40 1.06
CA LYS A 24 7.26 -12.78 1.57
C LYS A 24 7.20 -13.80 0.43
N LYS A 25 6.48 -13.49 -0.65
CA LYS A 25 6.31 -14.37 -1.81
C LYS A 25 7.60 -14.58 -2.61
N TYR A 26 8.38 -13.51 -2.82
CA TYR A 26 9.53 -13.54 -3.74
C TYR A 26 10.88 -13.36 -3.05
N GLY A 27 10.89 -13.08 -1.75
CA GLY A 27 12.12 -12.79 -0.99
C GLY A 27 12.84 -11.50 -1.38
N THR A 28 12.24 -10.66 -2.24
CA THR A 28 12.87 -9.44 -2.78
C THR A 28 12.75 -8.27 -1.82
N LEU A 29 13.76 -7.39 -1.82
CA LEU A 29 13.84 -6.22 -0.96
C LEU A 29 13.31 -4.96 -1.66
N TRP A 30 12.58 -4.15 -0.92
CA TRP A 30 11.96 -2.93 -1.42
C TRP A 30 12.02 -1.82 -0.37
N ARG A 31 12.18 -0.58 -0.82
CA ARG A 31 12.07 0.61 0.04
C ARG A 31 10.73 1.30 -0.20
N VAL A 32 10.03 1.67 0.86
CA VAL A 32 8.84 2.52 0.76
C VAL A 32 9.28 3.94 0.44
N ILE A 33 8.82 4.49 -0.68
CA ILE A 33 9.23 5.82 -1.15
C ILE A 33 8.10 6.85 -1.13
N GLU A 34 6.84 6.40 -1.08
CA GLU A 34 5.67 7.27 -1.02
C GLU A 34 4.59 6.60 -0.16
N LYS A 35 3.89 7.41 0.62
CA LYS A 35 2.68 7.04 1.36
C LYS A 35 1.70 8.20 1.28
N LYS A 36 0.51 7.98 0.74
CA LYS A 36 -0.52 9.02 0.63
C LYS A 36 -1.93 8.46 0.78
N GLU A 37 -2.81 9.33 1.25
CA GLU A 37 -4.25 9.09 1.30
C GLU A 37 -4.84 9.18 -0.10
N VAL A 38 -5.67 8.19 -0.46
CA VAL A 38 -6.38 8.14 -1.73
C VAL A 38 -7.82 7.69 -1.49
N TRP A 39 -8.69 7.98 -2.46
CA TRP A 39 -10.06 7.48 -2.50
C TRP A 39 -10.16 6.48 -3.65
N LEU A 40 -10.62 5.26 -3.37
CA LEU A 40 -10.84 4.24 -4.40
C LEU A 40 -12.33 4.24 -4.76
N ASN A 41 -12.61 4.26 -6.05
CA ASN A 41 -13.98 4.07 -6.53
C ASN A 41 -14.33 2.59 -6.40
N THR A 42 -15.37 2.26 -5.65
CA THR A 42 -15.97 0.92 -5.74
C THR A 42 -16.78 0.83 -7.03
N SER A 43 -16.80 -0.34 -7.68
CA SER A 43 -17.66 -0.56 -8.84
C SER A 43 -19.11 -0.25 -8.49
N ASP A 44 -19.75 0.59 -9.30
CA ASP A 44 -21.12 1.07 -9.08
C ASP A 44 -22.08 -0.10 -8.83
N ASP A 45 -22.82 -0.02 -7.72
CA ASP A 45 -24.02 -0.84 -7.55
C ASP A 45 -25.11 -0.23 -8.46
N PRO A 46 -25.54 -0.91 -9.54
CA PRO A 46 -26.41 -0.34 -10.56
C PRO A 46 -27.78 0.10 -10.02
N GLY A 47 -28.13 -0.26 -8.79
CA GLY A 47 -29.38 0.13 -8.15
C GLY A 47 -29.41 1.53 -7.52
N THR A 48 -28.25 2.14 -7.21
CA THR A 48 -28.20 3.40 -6.42
C THR A 48 -27.54 4.58 -7.11
N GLY A 49 -26.72 4.38 -8.16
CA GLY A 49 -26.08 5.48 -8.90
C GLY A 49 -25.09 6.33 -8.10
N ASP A 50 -24.85 6.02 -6.83
CA ASP A 50 -23.84 6.65 -5.98
C ASP A 50 -22.51 5.91 -6.12
N CYS A 51 -21.54 6.55 -6.77
CA CYS A 51 -20.14 6.13 -6.75
C CYS A 51 -19.64 6.17 -5.30
N ARG A 52 -19.66 5.03 -4.59
CA ARG A 52 -19.11 4.96 -3.24
C ARG A 52 -17.58 4.99 -3.33
N ALA A 53 -16.99 6.11 -2.95
CA ALA A 53 -15.56 6.22 -2.77
C ALA A 53 -15.19 5.71 -1.37
N ILE A 54 -14.27 4.76 -1.29
CA ILE A 54 -13.75 4.23 -0.01
C ILE A 54 -12.34 4.79 0.27
N PRO A 55 -12.00 5.07 1.53
CA PRO A 55 -10.67 5.52 1.88
C PRO A 55 -9.64 4.40 1.72
N ALA A 56 -8.46 4.75 1.22
CA ALA A 56 -7.33 3.84 1.14
C ALA A 56 -6.00 4.58 1.31
N ILE A 57 -4.96 3.84 1.65
CA ILE A 57 -3.59 4.35 1.71
C ILE A 57 -2.79 3.73 0.58
N TYR A 58 -2.31 4.57 -0.33
CA TYR A 58 -1.40 4.17 -1.39
C TYR A 58 0.03 4.17 -0.91
N LEU A 59 0.72 3.03 -1.09
CA LEU A 59 2.15 2.89 -0.91
C LEU A 59 2.84 2.70 -2.26
N CYS A 60 3.92 3.44 -2.47
CA CYS A 60 4.84 3.19 -3.57
C CYS A 60 6.14 2.60 -3.04
N TYR A 61 6.58 1.53 -3.67
CA TYR A 61 7.78 0.77 -3.34
C TYR A 61 8.78 0.85 -4.46
N TRP A 62 10.05 0.94 -4.08
CA TRP A 62 11.19 0.87 -4.97
C TRP A 62 11.96 -0.43 -4.74
N ARG A 63 12.20 -1.22 -5.78
CA ARG A 63 12.96 -2.48 -5.63
C ARG A 63 14.44 -2.20 -5.36
N LEU A 64 14.96 -2.71 -4.25
CA LEU A 64 16.38 -2.69 -3.93
C LEU A 64 17.09 -3.82 -4.69
N GLN A 65 18.21 -3.51 -5.32
CA GLN A 65 19.10 -4.47 -5.97
C GLN A 65 20.53 -4.21 -5.52
N GLU A 66 21.25 -5.27 -5.18
CA GLU A 66 22.64 -5.17 -4.77
C GLU A 66 23.50 -4.56 -5.90
N GLY A 67 24.38 -3.63 -5.54
CA GLY A 67 25.27 -2.96 -6.49
C GLY A 67 24.60 -1.93 -7.41
N LYS A 68 23.31 -1.61 -7.25
CA LYS A 68 22.63 -0.57 -8.04
C LYS A 68 22.27 0.65 -7.22
N GLN A 69 22.50 1.83 -7.80
CA GLN A 69 22.15 3.10 -7.18
C GLN A 69 20.63 3.35 -7.20
N PRO A 70 20.10 4.11 -6.21
CA PRO A 70 18.73 4.64 -6.25
C PRO A 70 18.50 5.42 -7.56
N GLY A 71 17.34 5.24 -8.21
CA GLY A 71 17.03 5.88 -9.51
C GLY A 71 16.93 4.92 -10.70
N PHE A 72 17.50 3.71 -10.60
CA PHE A 72 17.28 2.61 -11.56
C PHE A 72 16.60 1.40 -10.92
N GLY A 73 15.39 1.03 -11.35
CA GLY A 73 14.69 -0.12 -10.75
C GLY A 73 13.21 -0.26 -11.11
N LYS A 74 12.61 -1.35 -10.63
CA LYS A 74 11.15 -1.54 -10.71
C LYS A 74 10.48 -0.81 -9.57
N MET A 75 9.42 -0.07 -9.90
CA MET A 75 8.50 0.50 -8.92
C MET A 75 7.25 -0.39 -8.81
N LEU A 76 6.65 -0.42 -7.63
CA LEU A 76 5.39 -1.12 -7.38
C LEU A 76 4.49 -0.17 -6.59
N GLY A 77 3.25 0.01 -7.04
CA GLY A 77 2.22 0.76 -6.33
C GLY A 77 1.15 -0.18 -5.81
N TYR A 78 0.69 0.02 -4.58
CA TYR A 78 -0.46 -0.70 -4.06
C TYR A 78 -1.26 0.17 -3.09
N ALA A 79 -2.59 0.19 -3.27
CA ALA A 79 -3.50 0.87 -2.36
C ALA A 79 -4.12 -0.15 -1.40
N TYR A 80 -4.03 0.14 -0.11
CA TYR A 80 -4.65 -0.65 0.94
C TYR A 80 -5.94 0.03 1.38
N SER A 81 -7.09 -0.59 1.15
CA SER A 81 -8.38 -0.23 1.75
C SER A 81 -8.68 -1.11 2.97
N LEU A 82 -9.71 -0.82 3.76
CA LEU A 82 -10.13 -1.70 4.85
C LEU A 82 -10.54 -3.11 4.37
N HIS A 83 -10.93 -3.25 3.11
CA HIS A 83 -11.39 -4.51 2.54
C HIS A 83 -10.25 -5.37 1.93
N ASP A 84 -9.04 -4.84 1.82
CA ASP A 84 -7.86 -5.58 1.35
C ASP A 84 -7.19 -6.39 2.47
N ASN A 85 -6.25 -7.27 2.11
CA ASN A 85 -5.37 -7.90 3.10
C ASN A 85 -4.45 -6.88 3.78
N THR A 86 -3.88 -7.26 4.93
CA THR A 86 -2.93 -6.41 5.66
C THR A 86 -1.56 -6.35 4.97
N PHE A 87 -0.77 -5.31 5.28
CA PHE A 87 0.61 -5.22 4.83
C PHE A 87 1.41 -6.48 5.18
N GLU A 88 1.27 -6.93 6.41
CA GLU A 88 2.00 -8.09 6.98
C GLU A 88 1.66 -9.41 6.28
N THR A 89 0.55 -9.49 5.55
CA THR A 89 0.21 -10.69 4.77
C THR A 89 1.22 -10.92 3.64
N ASN A 90 1.69 -9.83 3.01
CA ASN A 90 2.53 -9.89 1.80
C ASN A 90 3.98 -9.49 2.06
N TRP A 91 4.20 -8.73 3.13
CA TRP A 91 5.47 -8.05 3.40
C TRP A 91 5.95 -8.32 4.82
N GLU A 92 7.26 -8.24 4.98
CA GLU A 92 7.96 -8.25 6.27
C GLU A 92 8.76 -6.96 6.38
N LEU A 93 8.64 -6.26 7.52
CA LEU A 93 9.43 -5.07 7.82
C LEU A 93 10.82 -5.51 8.31
N LEU A 94 11.90 -4.90 7.80
CA LEU A 94 13.26 -5.37 8.07
C LEU A 94 14.08 -4.57 9.09
N ASN A 95 13.51 -3.49 9.67
CA ASN A 95 14.15 -2.60 10.66
C ASN A 95 15.62 -2.24 10.41
#